data_AF-A0A1L5YND6-F1
#
_entry.id   AF-A0A1L5YND6-F1
#
_cell.length_a   1.000
_cell.length_b   1.000
_cell.length_c   1.000
_cell.angle_alpha   90.00
_cell.angle_beta   90.00
_cell.angle_gamma   90.00
#
_symmetry.space_group_name_H-M   'P 1'
#
loop_
_entity.id
_entity.type
_entity.pdbx_description
1 polymer ?
#
loop_
_entity_poly.entity_id
_entity_poly.type
_entity_poly.pdbx_seq_one_letter_code
_entity_poly.pdbx_strand_id
1 'polypeptide(L)'
;YTHNWPYDPEAGNYATTATMVWTFISIFALWIGIMVVLYVYGQMKMQPVDLFDTQGGTGGHALTTSDLENGYVRPTQRSTYKFFGLAVVVFGIQVLAGIISATDFLRPFGIDLNNLVPFTVSRSYHTLLQIYWFFMCWVGYTIFFLPRLTKVPNGQKFLINLLFVLAVVVAVGAVGGIYTGQRGWLPNDEISYWFGSQGWEFIELGRFFQLVLLGAFTLWIYIIFRGV
;
A
#
# COMPACT_ATOMS: atom_id res chain seq x y z
N TYR A 1 -27.17 -17.47 -7.33
CA TYR A 1 -25.90 -16.96 -7.87
C TYR A 1 -25.16 -16.03 -6.92
N THR A 2 -25.85 -15.15 -6.18
CA THR A 2 -25.23 -14.18 -5.25
C THR A 2 -25.68 -14.33 -3.79
N HIS A 3 -26.17 -15.51 -3.39
CA HIS A 3 -26.65 -15.79 -2.03
C HIS A 3 -27.70 -14.78 -1.51
N ASN A 4 -28.73 -14.48 -2.31
CA ASN A 4 -29.82 -13.53 -2.01
C ASN A 4 -29.36 -12.08 -1.78
N TRP A 5 -28.24 -11.68 -2.37
CA TRP A 5 -27.80 -10.28 -2.41
C TRP A 5 -28.18 -9.62 -3.75
N PRO A 6 -28.62 -8.35 -3.78
CA PRO A 6 -28.80 -7.43 -2.65
C PRO A 6 -30.10 -7.67 -1.86
N TYR A 7 -30.21 -7.07 -0.66
CA TYR A 7 -31.44 -7.11 0.13
C TYR A 7 -32.58 -6.42 -0.63
N ASP A 8 -33.63 -7.20 -0.91
CA ASP A 8 -34.81 -6.75 -1.64
C ASP A 8 -36.01 -7.63 -1.25
N PRO A 9 -36.88 -7.16 -0.33
CA PRO A 9 -38.07 -7.89 0.08
C PRO A 9 -39.05 -8.22 -1.04
N GLU A 10 -39.14 -7.37 -2.08
CA GLU A 10 -40.07 -7.56 -3.20
C GLU A 10 -39.60 -8.68 -4.13
N ALA A 11 -38.28 -8.80 -4.32
CA ALA A 11 -37.66 -9.91 -5.02
C ALA A 11 -37.54 -11.20 -4.16
N GLY A 12 -37.99 -11.16 -2.89
CA GLY A 12 -37.86 -12.28 -1.95
C GLY A 12 -36.44 -12.50 -1.42
N ASN A 13 -35.56 -11.51 -1.56
CA ASN A 13 -34.17 -11.57 -1.10
C ASN A 13 -34.06 -11.25 0.39
N TYR A 14 -33.99 -12.32 1.18
CA TYR A 14 -33.68 -12.27 2.60
C TYR A 14 -32.37 -13.01 2.92
N ALA A 15 -31.79 -12.70 4.08
CA ALA A 15 -30.62 -13.39 4.59
C ALA A 15 -30.88 -14.90 4.69
N THR A 16 -29.99 -15.70 4.09
CA THR A 16 -30.14 -17.16 4.10
C THR A 16 -29.82 -17.73 5.47
N THR A 17 -30.36 -18.91 5.79
CA THR A 17 -30.03 -19.65 7.02
C THR A 17 -28.53 -19.90 7.14
N ALA A 18 -27.85 -20.18 6.02
CA ALA A 18 -26.41 -20.38 5.98
C ALA A 18 -25.64 -19.11 6.40
N THR A 19 -26.08 -17.93 5.95
CA THR A 19 -25.50 -16.63 6.35
C THR A 19 -25.58 -16.44 7.87
N MET A 20 -26.72 -16.77 8.48
CA MET A 20 -26.90 -16.65 9.93
C MET A 20 -26.02 -17.64 10.69
N VAL A 21 -26.02 -18.92 10.31
CA VAL A 21 -25.24 -19.97 10.97
C VAL A 21 -23.73 -19.66 10.94
N TRP A 22 -23.18 -19.31 9.76
CA TRP A 22 -21.76 -19.01 9.63
C TRP A 22 -21.35 -17.74 10.38
N THR A 23 -22.24 -16.76 10.50
CA THR A 23 -21.99 -15.57 11.32
C THR A 23 -21.75 -15.96 12.77
N PHE A 24 -22.63 -16.75 13.39
CA PHE A 24 -22.45 -17.17 14.78
C PHE A 24 -21.22 -18.06 14.95
N ILE A 25 -21.00 -19.02 14.05
CA ILE A 25 -19.81 -19.88 14.10
C ILE A 25 -18.53 -19.05 14.03
N SER A 26 -18.46 -18.05 13.15
CA SER A 26 -17.26 -17.20 13.02
C SER A 26 -16.95 -16.38 14.27
N ILE A 27 -17.99 -15.90 14.97
CA ILE A 27 -17.83 -15.14 16.22
C ILE A 27 -17.27 -16.05 17.32
N PHE A 28 -17.81 -17.25 17.48
CA PHE A 28 -17.30 -18.22 18.44
C PHE A 28 -15.88 -18.68 18.09
N ALA A 29 -15.60 -18.93 16.81
CA ALA A 29 -14.26 -19.28 16.36
C ALA A 29 -13.24 -18.16 16.66
N LEU A 30 -13.61 -16.90 16.46
CA LEU A 30 -12.78 -15.74 16.82
C LEU A 30 -12.50 -15.70 18.33
N TRP A 31 -13.52 -15.88 19.16
CA TRP A 31 -13.36 -15.88 20.62
C TRP A 31 -12.45 -17.00 21.10
N ILE A 32 -12.65 -18.22 20.62
CA ILE A 32 -11.79 -19.36 20.94
C ILE A 32 -10.36 -19.07 20.48
N GLY A 33 -10.17 -18.54 19.27
CA GLY A 33 -8.86 -18.14 18.76
C GLY A 33 -8.16 -17.14 19.67
N ILE A 34 -8.85 -16.07 20.10
CA ILE A 34 -8.32 -15.08 21.03
C ILE A 34 -7.94 -15.73 22.37
N MET A 35 -8.82 -16.56 22.94
CA MET A 35 -8.56 -17.25 24.21
C MET A 35 -7.33 -18.15 24.13
N VAL A 36 -7.19 -18.94 23.06
CA VAL A 36 -6.04 -19.82 22.84
C VAL A 36 -4.76 -19.01 22.71
N VAL A 37 -4.75 -17.95 21.91
CA VAL A 37 -3.57 -17.08 21.72
C VAL A 37 -3.16 -16.44 23.05
N LEU A 38 -4.11 -15.90 23.82
CA LEU A 38 -3.83 -15.28 25.13
C LEU A 38 -3.36 -16.32 26.15
N TYR A 39 -3.92 -17.52 26.15
CA TYR A 39 -3.48 -18.61 27.02
C TYR A 39 -2.04 -19.02 26.70
N VAL A 40 -1.73 -19.29 25.43
CA VAL A 40 -0.38 -19.66 24.99
C VAL A 40 0.62 -18.55 25.32
N TYR A 41 0.29 -17.30 25.02
CA TYR A 41 1.13 -16.15 25.37
C TYR A 41 1.37 -16.07 26.89
N GLY A 42 0.33 -16.26 27.70
CA GLY A 42 0.42 -16.31 29.15
C GLY A 42 1.33 -17.43 29.65
N GLN A 43 1.24 -18.63 29.06
CA GLN A 43 2.13 -19.76 29.40
C GLN A 43 3.58 -19.49 29.01
N MET A 44 3.83 -18.89 27.84
CA MET A 44 5.20 -18.54 27.40
C MET A 44 5.85 -17.52 28.35
N LYS A 45 5.09 -16.54 28.85
CA LYS A 45 5.59 -15.56 29.82
C LYS A 45 5.94 -16.16 31.20
N MET A 46 5.32 -17.28 31.56
CA MET A 46 5.58 -17.97 32.84
C MET A 46 6.79 -18.91 32.76
N GLN A 47 7.42 -19.08 31.58
CA GLN A 47 8.63 -19.90 31.47
C GLN A 47 9.82 -19.21 32.14
N PRO A 48 10.72 -19.97 32.78
CA PRO A 48 11.89 -19.43 33.49
C PRO A 48 12.94 -18.79 32.57
N VAL A 49 12.87 -19.11 31.27
CA VAL A 49 13.60 -18.40 30.21
C VAL A 49 12.62 -17.42 29.61
N ASP A 50 12.85 -16.12 29.80
CA ASP A 50 12.07 -15.11 29.10
C ASP A 50 12.46 -15.13 27.61
N LEU A 51 11.62 -15.76 26.79
CA LEU A 51 11.80 -15.86 25.34
C LEU A 51 11.64 -14.51 24.63
N PHE A 52 11.13 -13.49 25.34
CA PHE A 52 10.87 -12.14 24.84
C PHE A 52 11.82 -11.10 25.45
N ASP A 53 12.54 -11.43 26.52
CA ASP A 53 13.59 -10.57 27.06
C ASP A 53 14.85 -10.68 26.21
N THR A 54 15.09 -9.63 25.43
CA THR A 54 16.29 -9.46 24.61
C THR A 54 17.51 -9.04 25.44
N GLN A 55 17.50 -9.25 26.76
CA GLN A 55 18.62 -8.95 27.65
C GLN A 55 19.80 -9.92 27.53
N GLY A 56 19.61 -11.11 26.94
CA GLY A 56 20.65 -12.15 26.83
C GLY A 56 21.55 -12.08 25.58
N GLY A 57 21.26 -11.23 24.60
CA GLY A 57 21.96 -11.18 23.32
C GLY A 57 22.23 -9.76 22.87
N THR A 58 23.49 -9.30 23.04
CA THR A 58 24.02 -7.98 22.64
C THR A 58 23.14 -6.80 23.09
N GLY A 59 23.50 -6.20 24.24
CA GLY A 59 22.96 -4.96 24.81
C GLY A 59 22.00 -4.20 23.88
N GLY A 60 20.71 -4.55 23.98
CA GLY A 60 19.61 -3.91 23.26
C GLY A 60 19.42 -2.48 23.74
N HIS A 61 20.40 -1.62 23.50
CA HIS A 61 20.17 -0.19 23.56
C HIS A 61 19.18 0.12 22.45
N ALA A 62 17.98 0.58 22.84
CA ALA A 62 17.15 1.36 21.94
C ALA A 62 18.06 2.44 21.34
N LEU A 63 18.19 2.49 20.01
CA LEU A 63 19.07 3.41 19.29
C LEU A 63 18.93 4.80 19.92
N THR A 64 19.98 5.24 20.62
CA THR A 64 19.97 6.56 21.24
C THR A 64 20.15 7.58 20.13
N THR A 65 19.62 8.80 20.32
CA THR A 65 19.76 9.89 19.34
C THR A 65 21.24 10.10 18.95
N SER A 66 22.16 9.93 19.91
CA SER A 66 23.61 10.00 19.70
C SER A 66 24.18 8.89 18.80
N ASP A 67 23.63 7.68 18.82
CA ASP A 67 24.09 6.58 17.94
C ASP A 67 23.68 6.81 16.49
N LEU A 68 22.54 7.48 16.28
CA LEU A 68 22.01 7.86 14.98
C LEU A 68 22.74 9.08 14.40
N GLU A 69 23.03 10.09 15.21
CA GLU A 69 23.69 11.33 14.78
C GLU A 69 25.16 11.12 14.37
N ASN A 70 25.85 10.18 15.01
CA ASN A 70 27.24 9.86 14.70
C ASN A 70 27.41 8.76 13.63
N GLY A 71 26.30 8.21 13.11
CA GLY A 71 26.31 7.15 12.12
C GLY A 71 26.66 7.64 10.72
N TYR A 72 27.64 7.01 10.06
CA TYR A 72 27.96 7.30 8.66
C TYR A 72 26.80 6.90 7.72
N VAL A 73 26.13 7.88 7.13
CA VAL A 73 25.07 7.65 6.14
C VAL A 73 25.69 7.20 4.81
N ARG A 74 25.46 5.93 4.45
CA ARG A 74 26.02 5.36 3.22
C ARG A 74 25.33 5.95 1.98
N PRO A 75 26.02 6.06 0.83
CA PRO A 75 25.42 6.58 -0.41
C PRO A 75 24.16 5.84 -0.89
N THR A 76 24.03 4.56 -0.59
CA THR A 76 22.83 3.75 -0.87
C THR A 76 21.65 4.18 0.00
N GLN A 77 21.87 4.50 1.27
CA GLN A 77 20.84 5.02 2.18
C GLN A 77 20.36 6.40 1.74
N ARG A 78 21.27 7.30 1.36
CA ARG A 78 20.87 8.61 0.82
C ARG A 78 20.05 8.50 -0.47
N SER A 79 20.24 7.43 -1.24
CA SER A 79 19.45 7.20 -2.47
C SER A 79 17.99 6.82 -2.17
N THR A 80 17.67 6.36 -0.95
CA THR A 80 16.29 6.01 -0.58
C THR A 80 15.43 7.24 -0.25
N TYR A 81 16.03 8.40 0.05
CA TYR A 81 15.29 9.64 0.35
C TYR A 81 14.32 10.06 -0.75
N LYS A 82 14.66 9.74 -2.01
CA LYS A 82 13.79 10.02 -3.16
C LYS A 82 12.47 9.24 -3.09
N PHE A 83 12.48 8.01 -2.56
CA PHE A 83 11.26 7.21 -2.38
C PHE A 83 10.33 7.84 -1.34
N PHE A 84 10.89 8.32 -0.21
CA PHE A 84 10.11 9.06 0.78
C PHE A 84 9.58 10.38 0.23
N GLY A 85 10.39 11.11 -0.55
CA GLY A 85 9.95 12.32 -1.25
C GLY A 85 8.79 12.04 -2.20
N LEU A 86 8.88 10.98 -3.01
CA LEU A 86 7.78 10.53 -3.87
C LEU A 86 6.54 10.16 -3.05
N ALA A 87 6.72 9.42 -1.95
CA ALA A 87 5.62 9.03 -1.08
C ALA A 87 4.89 10.25 -0.49
N VAL A 88 5.62 11.29 -0.04
CA VAL A 88 5.01 12.53 0.47
C VAL A 88 4.21 13.25 -0.60
N VAL A 89 4.73 13.35 -1.83
CA VAL A 89 4.01 13.98 -2.95
C VAL A 89 2.73 13.20 -3.27
N VAL A 90 2.83 11.87 -3.39
CA VAL A 90 1.68 11.01 -3.71
C VAL A 90 0.65 11.01 -2.57
N PHE A 91 1.10 11.02 -1.32
CA PHE A 91 0.24 11.18 -0.15
C PHE A 91 -0.51 12.52 -0.18
N GLY A 92 0.17 13.62 -0.54
CA GLY A 92 -0.49 14.91 -0.73
C GLY A 92 -1.61 14.86 -1.77
N ILE A 93 -1.35 14.23 -2.93
CA ILE A 93 -2.37 14.04 -3.97
C ILE A 93 -3.54 13.18 -3.45
N GLN A 94 -3.25 12.12 -2.70
CA GLN A 94 -4.25 11.23 -2.11
C GLN A 94 -5.18 11.95 -1.13
N VAL A 95 -4.64 12.82 -0.26
CA VAL A 95 -5.41 13.63 0.68
C VAL A 95 -6.28 14.64 -0.07
N LEU A 96 -5.71 15.34 -1.05
CA LEU A 96 -6.46 16.30 -1.87
C LEU A 96 -7.61 15.62 -2.63
N ALA A 97 -7.38 14.43 -3.18
CA ALA A 97 -8.42 13.65 -3.86
C ALA A 97 -9.55 13.23 -2.90
N GLY A 98 -9.22 12.92 -1.63
CA GLY A 98 -10.21 12.66 -0.57
C GLY A 98 -11.05 13.90 -0.25
N ILE A 99 -10.40 15.06 -0.10
CA ILE A 99 -11.07 16.35 0.14
C ILE A 99 -12.01 16.69 -1.02
N ILE A 100 -11.56 16.54 -2.27
CA ILE A 100 -12.38 16.78 -3.46
C ILE A 100 -13.61 15.87 -3.46
N SER A 101 -13.42 14.57 -3.20
CA SER A 101 -14.53 13.59 -3.18
C SER A 101 -15.56 13.91 -2.10
N ALA A 102 -15.13 14.29 -0.89
CA ALA A 102 -16.03 14.68 0.19
C ALA A 102 -16.75 16.01 -0.11
N THR A 103 -16.05 16.96 -0.75
CA THR A 103 -16.60 18.25 -1.14
C THR A 103 -17.67 18.09 -2.22
N ASP A 104 -17.46 17.22 -3.21
CA ASP A 104 -18.46 16.94 -4.26
C ASP A 104 -19.74 16.31 -3.72
N PHE A 105 -19.63 15.53 -2.63
CA PHE A 105 -20.77 14.94 -1.93
C PHE A 105 -21.58 15.99 -1.14
N LEU A 106 -20.90 16.89 -0.42
CA LEU A 106 -21.55 17.93 0.41
C LEU A 106 -21.99 19.16 -0.39
N ARG A 107 -21.31 19.46 -1.50
CA ARG A 107 -21.49 20.65 -2.36
C ARG A 107 -21.56 21.97 -1.58
N PRO A 108 -20.55 22.30 -0.75
CA PRO A 108 -20.55 23.56 -0.02
C PRO A 108 -20.59 24.73 -1.02
N PHE A 109 -21.47 25.69 -0.76
CA PHE A 109 -21.68 26.87 -1.62
C PHE A 109 -22.12 26.57 -3.07
N GLY A 110 -22.57 25.33 -3.36
CA GLY A 110 -23.03 24.94 -4.69
C GLY A 110 -21.90 24.79 -5.73
N ILE A 111 -20.64 24.71 -5.30
CA ILE A 111 -19.48 24.54 -6.19
C ILE A 111 -19.45 23.10 -6.71
N ASP A 112 -19.47 22.94 -8.03
CA ASP A 112 -19.34 21.64 -8.70
C ASP A 112 -17.88 21.44 -9.19
N LEU A 113 -17.17 20.52 -8.54
CA LEU A 113 -15.78 20.17 -8.88
C LEU A 113 -15.69 19.09 -9.96
N ASN A 114 -16.81 18.47 -10.33
CA ASN A 114 -16.86 17.32 -11.23
C ASN A 114 -16.34 17.66 -12.65
N ASN A 115 -16.52 18.91 -13.07
CA ASN A 115 -15.99 19.41 -14.34
C ASN A 115 -14.46 19.34 -14.44
N LEU A 116 -13.77 19.55 -13.30
CA LEU A 116 -12.30 19.54 -13.22
C LEU A 116 -11.77 18.13 -12.90
N VAL A 117 -12.25 17.54 -11.81
CA VAL A 117 -11.90 16.18 -11.37
C VAL A 117 -13.22 15.45 -11.08
N PRO A 118 -13.66 14.55 -11.97
CA PRO A 118 -14.86 13.75 -11.73
C PRO A 118 -14.72 12.92 -10.45
N PHE A 119 -15.85 12.65 -9.79
CA PHE A 119 -15.86 11.84 -8.57
C PHE A 119 -15.20 10.47 -8.75
N THR A 120 -15.37 9.84 -9.93
CA THR A 120 -14.72 8.56 -10.24
C THR A 120 -13.19 8.66 -10.19
N VAL A 121 -12.64 9.79 -10.66
CA VAL A 121 -11.19 10.03 -10.70
C VAL A 121 -10.67 10.33 -9.31
N SER A 122 -11.34 11.22 -8.58
CA SER A 122 -10.95 11.58 -7.22
C SER A 122 -11.02 10.38 -6.28
N ARG A 123 -12.05 9.52 -6.42
CA ARG A 123 -12.14 8.25 -5.70
C ARG A 123 -10.96 7.33 -6.04
N SER A 124 -10.70 7.09 -7.32
CA SER A 124 -9.61 6.19 -7.75
C SER A 124 -8.23 6.69 -7.32
N TYR A 125 -7.99 8.01 -7.34
CA TYR A 125 -6.78 8.58 -6.76
C TYR A 125 -6.72 8.35 -5.26
N HIS A 126 -7.82 8.57 -4.54
CA HIS A 126 -7.83 8.41 -3.09
C HIS A 126 -7.53 6.97 -2.66
N THR A 127 -8.11 5.98 -3.33
CA THR A 127 -7.94 4.55 -3.00
C THR A 127 -6.60 3.99 -3.47
N LEU A 128 -6.24 4.20 -4.74
CA LEU A 128 -5.03 3.62 -5.31
C LEU A 128 -3.75 4.26 -4.77
N LEU A 129 -3.73 5.60 -4.68
CA LEU A 129 -2.54 6.30 -4.20
C LEU A 129 -2.28 6.02 -2.72
N GLN A 130 -3.32 5.73 -1.92
CA GLN A 130 -3.19 5.30 -0.53
C GLN A 130 -2.34 4.03 -0.40
N ILE A 131 -2.59 3.04 -1.25
CA ILE A 131 -1.79 1.81 -1.29
C ILE A 131 -0.37 2.13 -1.77
N TYR A 132 -0.27 2.97 -2.79
CA TYR A 132 1.00 3.27 -3.46
C TYR A 132 2.01 4.01 -2.56
N TRP A 133 1.64 5.13 -1.93
CA TRP A 133 2.59 5.90 -1.11
C TRP A 133 3.04 5.09 0.12
N PHE A 134 2.12 4.34 0.74
CA PHE A 134 2.42 3.47 1.86
C PHE A 134 3.45 2.41 1.46
N PHE A 135 3.27 1.79 0.30
CA PHE A 135 4.20 0.81 -0.22
C PHE A 135 5.58 1.42 -0.55
N MET A 136 5.62 2.64 -1.11
CA MET A 136 6.89 3.34 -1.38
C MET A 136 7.69 3.63 -0.09
N CYS A 137 7.02 3.92 1.02
CA CYS A 137 7.67 4.05 2.33
C CYS A 137 8.33 2.74 2.78
N TRP A 138 7.65 1.60 2.61
CA TRP A 138 8.21 0.28 2.93
C TRP A 138 9.40 -0.10 2.05
N VAL A 139 9.33 0.19 0.75
CA VAL A 139 10.45 0.02 -0.18
C VAL A 139 11.65 0.86 0.25
N GLY A 140 11.43 2.15 0.54
CA GLY A 140 12.47 3.05 1.03
C GLY A 140 13.09 2.59 2.35
N TYR A 141 12.26 2.15 3.29
CA TYR A 141 12.66 1.65 4.60
C TYR A 141 13.53 0.40 4.49
N THR A 142 13.06 -0.64 3.81
CA THR A 142 13.80 -1.90 3.67
C THR A 142 15.17 -1.69 3.04
N ILE A 143 15.26 -0.87 1.98
CA ILE A 143 16.53 -0.57 1.33
C ILE A 143 17.46 0.27 2.24
N PHE A 144 16.90 1.16 3.06
CA PHE A 144 17.67 1.98 4.00
C PHE A 144 18.37 1.14 5.08
N PHE A 145 17.75 0.02 5.49
CA PHE A 145 18.31 -0.88 6.50
C PHE A 145 19.24 -1.96 5.96
N LEU A 146 19.16 -2.33 4.66
CA LEU A 146 20.04 -3.36 4.06
C LEU A 146 21.54 -3.20 4.40
N PRO A 147 22.16 -1.99 4.30
CA PRO A 147 23.58 -1.83 4.56
C PRO A 147 24.01 -2.00 6.03
N ARG A 148 23.05 -2.13 6.95
CA ARG A 148 23.29 -2.45 8.36
C ARG A 148 23.38 -3.95 8.60
N LEU A 149 22.77 -4.76 7.72
CA LEU A 149 22.77 -6.22 7.81
C LEU A 149 24.00 -6.83 7.14
N THR A 150 24.37 -6.34 5.95
CA THR A 150 25.48 -6.89 5.17
C THR A 150 26.29 -5.80 4.45
N LYS A 151 27.47 -6.19 3.93
CA LYS A 151 28.29 -5.31 3.09
C LYS A 151 27.57 -5.03 1.78
N VAL A 152 27.47 -3.75 1.42
CA VAL A 152 26.77 -3.30 0.19
C VAL A 152 27.36 -3.98 -1.06
N PRO A 153 26.56 -4.73 -1.84
CA PRO A 153 27.03 -5.36 -3.06
C PRO A 153 27.30 -4.35 -4.19
N ASN A 154 28.18 -4.71 -5.12
CA ASN A 154 28.52 -3.86 -6.26
C ASN A 154 27.29 -3.58 -7.14
N GLY A 155 27.13 -2.33 -7.58
CA GLY A 155 26.01 -1.91 -8.42
C GLY A 155 24.67 -1.68 -7.69
N GLN A 156 24.60 -1.82 -6.36
CA GLN A 156 23.34 -1.64 -5.61
C GLN A 156 22.72 -0.26 -5.83
N LYS A 157 23.54 0.80 -5.87
CA LYS A 157 23.07 2.17 -6.12
C LYS A 157 22.38 2.32 -7.48
N PHE A 158 22.87 1.62 -8.51
CA PHE A 158 22.24 1.66 -9.84
C PHE A 158 20.85 1.01 -9.79
N LEU A 159 20.74 -0.18 -9.19
CA LEU A 159 19.47 -0.88 -9.05
C LEU A 159 18.44 -0.07 -8.25
N ILE A 160 18.86 0.60 -7.17
CA ILE A 160 17.99 1.48 -6.38
C ILE A 160 17.48 2.65 -7.23
N ASN A 161 18.33 3.29 -8.03
CA ASN A 161 17.91 4.38 -8.90
C ASN A 161 17.00 3.89 -10.04
N LEU A 162 17.28 2.71 -10.61
CA LEU A 162 16.40 2.09 -11.61
C LEU A 162 15.02 1.81 -11.02
N LEU A 163 14.97 1.22 -9.83
CA LEU A 163 13.72 0.98 -9.10
C LEU A 163 12.95 2.28 -8.87
N PHE A 164 13.64 3.36 -8.50
CA PHE A 164 13.02 4.67 -8.32
C PHE A 164 12.42 5.21 -9.63
N VAL A 165 13.12 5.07 -10.76
CA VAL A 165 12.61 5.48 -12.07
C VAL A 165 11.35 4.69 -12.43
N LEU A 166 11.35 3.36 -12.23
CA LEU A 166 10.17 2.53 -12.47
C LEU A 166 8.99 2.96 -11.57
N ALA A 167 9.26 3.27 -10.31
CA ALA A 167 8.25 3.80 -9.40
C ALA A 167 7.65 5.11 -9.94
N VAL A 168 8.48 6.10 -10.28
CA VAL A 168 7.99 7.38 -10.84
C VAL A 168 7.17 7.16 -12.11
N VAL A 169 7.61 6.28 -13.02
CA VAL A 169 6.84 5.94 -14.23
C VAL A 169 5.46 5.39 -13.88
N VAL A 170 5.36 4.50 -12.89
CA VAL A 170 4.07 3.98 -12.42
C VAL A 170 3.23 5.07 -11.75
N ALA A 171 3.82 5.94 -10.93
CA ALA A 171 3.09 7.01 -10.25
C ALA A 171 2.50 8.02 -11.24
N VAL A 172 3.30 8.47 -12.21
CA VAL A 172 2.85 9.38 -13.28
C VAL A 172 1.83 8.68 -14.18
N GLY A 173 2.08 7.40 -14.51
CA GLY A 173 1.14 6.58 -15.27
C GLY A 173 -0.20 6.39 -14.58
N ALA A 174 -0.21 6.21 -13.25
CA ALA A 174 -1.41 6.10 -12.45
C ALA A 174 -2.20 7.42 -12.48
N VAL A 175 -1.55 8.54 -12.19
CA VAL A 175 -2.21 9.85 -12.16
C VAL A 175 -2.73 10.22 -13.56
N GLY A 176 -1.85 10.23 -14.56
CA GLY A 176 -2.21 10.60 -15.93
C GLY A 176 -3.20 9.62 -16.56
N GLY A 177 -2.91 8.32 -16.50
CA GLY A 177 -3.71 7.27 -17.12
C GLY A 177 -5.13 7.20 -16.58
N ILE A 178 -5.30 7.24 -15.26
CA ILE A 178 -6.64 7.22 -14.65
C ILE A 178 -7.44 8.45 -15.06
N TYR A 179 -6.82 9.64 -15.07
CA TYR A 179 -7.49 10.87 -15.50
C TYR A 179 -7.95 10.78 -16.95
N THR A 180 -7.04 10.47 -17.87
CA THR A 180 -7.34 10.43 -19.30
C THR A 180 -8.29 9.29 -19.67
N GLY A 181 -8.17 8.15 -18.99
CA GLY A 181 -9.02 6.97 -19.21
C GLY A 181 -10.46 7.23 -18.77
N GLN A 182 -10.67 7.76 -17.57
CA GLN A 182 -12.02 8.02 -17.06
C GLN A 182 -12.68 9.25 -17.68
N ARG A 183 -11.91 10.23 -18.18
CA ARG A 183 -12.45 11.36 -18.96
C ARG A 183 -12.83 10.99 -20.40
N GLY A 184 -12.51 9.77 -20.85
CA GLY A 184 -12.74 9.36 -22.23
C GLY A 184 -11.89 10.13 -23.25
N TRP A 185 -10.71 10.64 -22.83
CA TRP A 185 -9.80 11.37 -23.72
C TRP A 185 -8.92 10.44 -24.56
N LEU A 186 -8.92 9.14 -24.23
CA LEU A 186 -8.21 8.13 -25.01
C LEU A 186 -9.07 7.70 -26.21
N PRO A 187 -8.45 7.46 -27.37
CA PRO A 187 -9.17 7.30 -28.64
C PRO A 187 -9.96 5.98 -28.76
N ASN A 188 -9.62 4.97 -27.98
CA ASN A 188 -10.26 3.65 -28.01
C ASN A 188 -10.07 2.89 -26.68
N ASP A 189 -10.98 1.95 -26.41
CA ASP A 189 -11.03 1.17 -25.17
C ASP A 189 -9.78 0.32 -24.95
N GLU A 190 -9.15 -0.16 -26.02
CA GLU A 190 -7.89 -0.91 -25.94
C GLU A 190 -6.75 -0.06 -25.37
N ILE A 191 -6.62 1.20 -25.82
CA ILE A 191 -5.60 2.10 -25.27
C ILE A 191 -5.95 2.48 -23.82
N SER A 192 -7.24 2.62 -23.49
CA SER A 192 -7.68 2.84 -22.11
C SER A 192 -7.35 1.65 -21.19
N TYR A 193 -7.52 0.42 -21.67
CA TYR A 193 -7.13 -0.78 -20.93
C TYR A 193 -5.63 -0.84 -20.63
N TRP A 194 -4.79 -0.47 -21.60
CA TRP A 194 -3.33 -0.55 -21.47
C TRP A 194 -2.72 0.63 -20.71
N PHE A 195 -3.13 1.86 -20.99
CA PHE A 195 -2.51 3.09 -20.48
C PHE A 195 -3.47 4.00 -19.72
N GLY A 196 -4.76 3.70 -19.71
CA GLY A 196 -5.81 4.49 -19.06
C GLY A 196 -6.25 3.91 -17.71
N SER A 197 -7.55 3.63 -17.60
CA SER A 197 -8.17 3.05 -16.41
C SER A 197 -8.88 1.72 -16.71
N GLN A 198 -8.68 0.72 -15.86
CA GLN A 198 -9.37 -0.59 -15.98
C GLN A 198 -10.76 -0.63 -15.35
N GLY A 199 -11.13 0.36 -14.53
CA GLY A 199 -12.46 0.45 -13.91
C GLY A 199 -12.69 -0.46 -12.68
N TRP A 200 -11.68 -1.22 -12.25
CA TRP A 200 -11.75 -2.04 -11.03
C TRP A 200 -11.18 -1.29 -9.84
N GLU A 201 -11.96 -1.15 -8.77
CA GLU A 201 -11.48 -0.51 -7.53
C GLU A 201 -10.22 -1.22 -7.00
N PHE A 202 -9.24 -0.43 -6.57
CA PHE A 202 -7.90 -0.84 -6.14
C PHE A 202 -6.97 -1.33 -7.26
N ILE A 203 -7.49 -1.56 -8.46
CA ILE A 203 -6.77 -2.06 -9.63
C ILE A 203 -7.09 -1.15 -10.84
N GLU A 204 -7.23 0.16 -10.60
CA GLU A 204 -7.62 1.09 -11.67
C GLU A 204 -6.51 1.36 -12.68
N LEU A 205 -5.27 1.06 -12.34
CA LEU A 205 -4.08 1.31 -13.15
C LEU A 205 -4.13 0.54 -14.49
N GLY A 206 -3.79 1.21 -15.60
CA GLY A 206 -3.63 0.56 -16.91
C GLY A 206 -2.67 -0.65 -16.90
N ARG A 207 -2.93 -1.63 -17.76
CA ARG A 207 -2.22 -2.92 -17.79
C ARG A 207 -0.71 -2.79 -17.96
N PHE A 208 -0.25 -1.83 -18.76
CA PHE A 208 1.17 -1.58 -18.96
C PHE A 208 1.85 -1.20 -17.64
N PHE A 209 1.27 -0.25 -16.90
CA PHE A 209 1.84 0.21 -15.64
C PHE A 209 1.75 -0.86 -14.54
N GLN A 210 0.76 -1.76 -14.57
CA GLN A 210 0.71 -2.94 -13.69
C GLN A 210 1.91 -3.88 -13.93
N LEU A 211 2.28 -4.11 -15.20
CA LEU A 211 3.45 -4.92 -15.54
C LEU A 211 4.75 -4.24 -15.13
N VAL A 212 4.86 -2.92 -15.31
CA VAL A 212 6.00 -2.13 -14.83
C VAL A 212 6.10 -2.20 -13.30
N LEU A 213 4.96 -2.09 -12.61
CA LEU A 213 4.88 -2.23 -11.16
C LEU A 213 5.34 -3.62 -10.72
N LEU A 214 4.86 -4.69 -11.35
CA LEU A 214 5.32 -6.06 -11.08
C LEU A 214 6.83 -6.19 -11.28
N GLY A 215 7.37 -5.66 -12.38
CA GLY A 215 8.81 -5.64 -12.62
C GLY A 215 9.59 -4.87 -11.54
N ALA A 216 9.06 -3.73 -11.08
CA ALA A 216 9.62 -2.97 -9.96
C ALA A 216 9.60 -3.77 -8.65
N PHE A 217 8.51 -4.48 -8.36
CA PHE A 217 8.39 -5.38 -7.21
C PHE A 217 9.43 -6.51 -7.26
N THR A 218 9.58 -7.17 -8.41
CA THR A 218 10.59 -8.23 -8.59
C THR A 218 12.01 -7.67 -8.43
N LEU A 219 12.29 -6.48 -8.99
CA LEU A 219 13.57 -5.81 -8.83
C LEU A 219 13.85 -5.46 -7.36
N TRP A 220 12.83 -5.01 -6.62
CA TRP A 220 12.94 -4.73 -5.19
C TRP A 220 13.29 -5.98 -4.38
N ILE A 221 12.63 -7.10 -4.64
CA ILE A 221 12.97 -8.40 -4.02
C ILE A 221 14.40 -8.80 -4.34
N TYR A 222 14.82 -8.63 -5.61
CA TYR A 222 16.19 -8.93 -6.03
C TYR A 222 17.25 -8.03 -5.33
N ILE A 223 16.94 -6.75 -5.12
CA ILE A 223 17.79 -5.81 -4.37
C ILE A 223 17.96 -6.27 -2.91
N ILE A 224 16.87 -6.73 -2.27
CA ILE A 224 16.90 -7.26 -0.90
C ILE A 224 17.70 -8.57 -0.87
N PHE A 225 17.39 -9.52 -1.76
CA PHE A 225 18.08 -10.81 -1.84
C PHE A 225 19.60 -10.68 -1.99
N ARG A 226 20.07 -9.66 -2.69
CA ARG A 226 21.50 -9.38 -2.80
C ARG A 226 22.14 -8.82 -1.53
N GLY A 227 21.36 -8.15 -0.68
CA GLY A 227 21.83 -7.43 0.51
C GLY A 227 21.45 -8.10 1.83
N VAL A 228 20.91 -9.31 1.78
CA VAL A 228 20.77 -10.25 2.91
C VAL A 228 21.78 -11.37 2.67
#